data_AF-A0AA96XU51-F1
#
_entry.id   AF-A0AA96XU51-F1
#
_cell.length_a   1.000
_cell.length_b   1.000
_cell.length_c   1.000
_cell.angle_alpha   90.00
_cell.angle_beta   90.00
_cell.angle_gamma   90.00
#
_symmetry.space_group_name_H-M   'P 1'
#
loop_
_entity.id
_entity.type
_entity.pdbx_description
1 polymer ?
#
loop_
_entity_poly.entity_id
_entity_poly.type
_entity_poly.pdbx_seq_one_letter_code
_entity_poly.pdbx_strand_id
1 'polypeptide(L)'
;MNYKELKLEFESKNIPFDTPAFYDHENFMAEEQRDSDYLNNHALFVASRPYTSEYLNEARSKIVKIVETLHAHLVGNGRQGACIDISSILMRCLELEGVWCACLRGSVSLTFPEHSDEGDAHFYSITKDQNCTPGHYWVYAPPFKIIDITIQEQPYGDSKKRFIPSFILAEAAEEAKPEVEDIFSPEASREIAHTYRIARENQINHYCRSLEKLEKHFPTQRLQTETGATIKYIPLAAHASAEKLEGFGNFDFNGLTPYEFYEAFIKE
;
A
#
# COMPACT_ATOMS: atom_id res chain seq x y z
N MET A 1 12.27 -14.14 -3.84
CA MET A 1 13.71 -13.91 -4.08
C MET A 1 14.28 -13.13 -2.90
N ASN A 2 15.55 -13.34 -2.55
CA ASN A 2 16.28 -12.52 -1.59
C ASN A 2 17.02 -11.37 -2.28
N TYR A 3 17.59 -10.43 -1.51
CA TYR A 3 18.28 -9.25 -2.04
C TYR A 3 19.37 -9.56 -3.08
N LYS A 4 20.18 -10.59 -2.86
CA LYS A 4 21.26 -10.96 -3.80
C LYS A 4 20.72 -11.51 -5.12
N GLU A 5 19.66 -12.30 -5.05
CA GLU A 5 18.98 -12.84 -6.23
C GLU A 5 18.35 -11.71 -7.06
N LEU A 6 17.68 -10.75 -6.41
CA LEU A 6 17.08 -9.60 -7.07
C LEU A 6 18.13 -8.72 -7.75
N LYS A 7 19.29 -8.50 -7.12
CA LYS A 7 20.40 -7.81 -7.76
C LYS A 7 20.86 -8.51 -9.04
N LEU A 8 21.10 -9.82 -8.99
CA LEU A 8 21.54 -10.58 -10.16
C LEU A 8 20.50 -10.57 -11.28
N GLU A 9 19.22 -10.64 -10.92
CA GLU A 9 18.11 -10.51 -11.87
C GLU A 9 18.17 -9.16 -12.61
N PHE A 10 18.27 -8.05 -11.86
CA PHE A 10 18.34 -6.71 -12.44
C PHE A 10 19.62 -6.48 -13.24
N GLU A 11 20.77 -6.93 -12.75
CA GLU A 11 22.06 -6.88 -13.47
C GLU A 11 21.97 -7.65 -14.81
N SER A 12 21.39 -8.86 -14.81
CA SER A 12 21.25 -9.68 -16.02
C SER A 12 20.35 -9.06 -17.09
N LYS A 13 19.43 -8.19 -16.67
CA LYS A 13 18.47 -7.49 -17.52
C LYS A 13 18.88 -6.04 -17.83
N ASN A 14 20.07 -5.62 -17.41
CA ASN A 14 20.57 -4.24 -17.54
C ASN A 14 19.60 -3.20 -16.95
N ILE A 15 18.99 -3.52 -15.81
CA ILE A 15 18.14 -2.60 -15.06
C ILE A 15 19.03 -1.92 -14.00
N PRO A 16 19.22 -0.59 -14.04
CA PRO A 16 19.89 0.12 -12.94
C PRO A 16 19.01 0.04 -11.68
N PHE A 17 19.61 -0.04 -10.50
CA PHE A 17 18.90 -0.16 -9.22
C PHE A 17 19.59 0.64 -8.10
N ASP A 18 20.35 1.66 -8.48
CA ASP A 18 21.13 2.52 -7.60
C ASP A 18 20.33 3.69 -7.01
N THR A 19 19.23 4.08 -7.66
CA THR A 19 18.32 5.13 -7.19
C THR A 19 16.90 4.60 -6.92
N PRO A 20 16.13 5.25 -6.03
CA PRO A 20 14.69 5.06 -5.96
C PRO A 20 14.02 5.25 -7.33
N ALA A 21 12.80 4.73 -7.48
CA ALA A 21 12.02 4.77 -8.72
C ALA A 21 12.64 4.08 -9.94
N PHE A 22 13.63 3.18 -9.76
CA PHE A 22 14.29 2.52 -10.90
C PHE A 22 13.34 1.63 -11.74
N TYR A 23 12.15 1.34 -11.25
CA TYR A 23 11.10 0.67 -12.02
C TYR A 23 10.61 1.51 -13.21
N ASP A 24 10.87 2.82 -13.23
CA ASP A 24 10.61 3.70 -14.39
C ASP A 24 11.62 3.49 -15.53
N HIS A 25 12.68 2.70 -15.33
CA HIS A 25 13.66 2.43 -16.37
C HIS A 25 13.03 1.57 -17.48
N GLU A 26 13.36 1.86 -18.75
CA GLU A 26 12.77 1.17 -19.91
C GLU A 26 12.93 -0.37 -19.86
N ASN A 27 14.09 -0.85 -19.40
CA ASN A 27 14.32 -2.29 -19.24
C ASN A 27 13.46 -2.90 -18.14
N PHE A 28 13.12 -2.16 -17.08
CA PHE A 28 12.20 -2.67 -16.05
C PHE A 28 10.77 -2.72 -16.61
N MET A 29 10.32 -1.63 -17.24
CA MET A 29 8.99 -1.57 -17.87
C MET A 29 8.81 -2.65 -18.94
N ALA A 30 9.85 -2.96 -19.72
CA ALA A 30 9.82 -4.03 -20.71
C ALA A 30 9.61 -5.43 -20.09
N GLU A 31 10.07 -5.65 -18.86
CA GLU A 31 9.85 -6.90 -18.12
C GLU A 31 8.48 -6.92 -17.46
N GLU A 32 8.02 -5.81 -16.91
CA GLU A 32 6.65 -5.66 -16.39
C GLU A 32 5.58 -5.89 -17.47
N GLN A 33 5.83 -5.43 -18.71
CA GLN A 33 4.95 -5.71 -19.84
C GLN A 33 4.88 -7.21 -20.19
N ARG A 34 5.90 -8.00 -19.86
CA ARG A 34 5.95 -9.45 -20.10
C ARG A 34 5.38 -10.25 -18.94
N ASP A 35 5.59 -9.76 -17.72
CA ASP A 35 5.13 -10.36 -16.47
C ASP A 35 4.47 -9.27 -15.61
N SER A 36 3.13 -9.33 -15.50
CA SER A 36 2.35 -8.36 -14.73
C SER A 36 2.67 -8.35 -13.23
N ASP A 37 3.35 -9.38 -12.72
CA ASP A 37 3.79 -9.46 -11.33
C ASP A 37 5.23 -8.95 -11.12
N TYR A 38 5.92 -8.52 -12.19
CA TYR A 38 7.34 -8.15 -12.12
C TYR A 38 7.61 -6.95 -11.19
N LEU A 39 6.64 -6.04 -11.05
CA LEU A 39 6.72 -4.91 -10.11
C LEU A 39 6.92 -5.36 -8.66
N ASN A 40 6.45 -6.56 -8.30
CA ASN A 40 6.68 -7.11 -6.96
C ASN A 40 8.19 -7.23 -6.65
N ASN A 41 9.03 -7.41 -7.67
CA ASN A 41 10.48 -7.49 -7.50
C ASN A 41 11.07 -6.17 -7.01
N HIS A 42 10.51 -5.01 -7.43
CA HIS A 42 10.89 -3.71 -6.89
C HIS A 42 10.57 -3.63 -5.40
N ALA A 43 9.33 -3.94 -5.00
CA ALA A 43 8.94 -3.92 -3.59
C ALA A 43 9.81 -4.87 -2.73
N LEU A 44 10.05 -6.09 -3.22
CA LEU A 44 10.92 -7.05 -2.55
C LEU A 44 12.38 -6.56 -2.46
N PHE A 45 12.87 -5.84 -3.46
CA PHE A 45 14.21 -5.24 -3.42
C PHE A 45 14.29 -4.19 -2.33
N VAL A 46 13.32 -3.27 -2.29
CA VAL A 46 13.22 -2.23 -1.26
C VAL A 46 13.17 -2.85 0.15
N ALA A 47 12.36 -3.88 0.36
CA ALA A 47 12.22 -4.51 1.68
C ALA A 47 13.41 -5.38 2.11
N SER A 48 14.16 -5.93 1.16
CA SER A 48 15.31 -6.82 1.45
C SER A 48 16.66 -6.11 1.41
N ARG A 49 16.72 -4.88 0.89
CA ARG A 49 17.93 -4.06 0.83
C ARG A 49 18.47 -3.82 2.24
N PRO A 50 19.79 -3.99 2.46
CA PRO A 50 20.41 -3.58 3.71
C PRO A 50 20.45 -2.05 3.79
N TYR A 51 19.93 -1.50 4.89
CA TYR A 51 19.97 -0.07 5.19
C TYR A 51 20.90 0.20 6.35
N THR A 52 21.63 1.32 6.30
CA THR A 52 22.42 1.79 7.43
C THR A 52 21.53 2.52 8.43
N SER A 53 21.95 2.61 9.68
CA SER A 53 21.22 3.35 10.71
C SER A 53 21.11 4.83 10.38
N GLU A 54 22.12 5.41 9.73
CA GLU A 54 22.13 6.80 9.27
C GLU A 54 21.02 7.04 8.26
N TYR A 55 20.93 6.19 7.23
CA TYR A 55 19.85 6.26 6.25
C TYR A 55 18.48 6.12 6.91
N LEU A 56 18.29 5.13 7.80
CA LEU A 56 16.98 4.90 8.43
C LEU A 56 16.54 6.08 9.30
N ASN A 57 17.48 6.76 9.96
CA ASN A 57 17.19 7.93 10.76
C ASN A 57 16.83 9.14 9.89
N GLU A 58 17.57 9.38 8.81
CA GLU A 58 17.26 10.45 7.85
C GLU A 58 15.90 10.20 7.16
N ALA A 59 15.69 8.98 6.66
CA ALA A 59 14.45 8.56 6.02
C ALA A 59 13.26 8.71 6.98
N ARG A 60 13.40 8.33 8.26
CA ARG A 60 12.34 8.52 9.26
C ARG A 60 11.90 9.98 9.35
N SER A 61 12.85 10.91 9.48
CA SER A 61 12.54 12.34 9.58
C SER A 61 11.86 12.87 8.32
N LYS A 62 12.35 12.49 7.13
CA LYS A 62 11.73 12.86 5.84
C LYS A 62 10.32 12.31 5.70
N ILE A 63 10.13 11.01 5.97
CA ILE A 63 8.83 10.34 5.87
C ILE A 63 7.80 11.01 6.76
N VAL A 64 8.12 11.26 8.04
CA VAL A 64 7.20 11.92 8.98
C VAL A 64 6.76 13.29 8.46
N LYS A 65 7.72 14.15 8.06
CA LYS A 65 7.44 15.49 7.55
C LYS A 65 6.53 15.47 6.31
N ILE A 66 6.84 14.59 5.36
CA ILE A 66 6.09 14.45 4.10
C ILE A 66 4.67 13.94 4.37
N VAL A 67 4.54 12.92 5.22
CA VAL A 67 3.25 12.33 5.61
C VAL A 67 2.36 13.35 6.31
N GLU A 68 2.89 14.07 7.31
CA GLU A 68 2.14 15.09 8.03
C GLU A 68 1.67 16.21 7.09
N THR A 69 2.55 16.66 6.20
CA THR A 69 2.28 17.73 5.24
C THR A 69 1.22 17.31 4.21
N LEU A 70 1.36 16.12 3.63
CA LEU A 70 0.41 15.60 2.64
C LEU A 70 -0.95 15.29 3.27
N HIS A 71 -0.97 14.68 4.46
CA HIS A 71 -2.20 14.39 5.19
C HIS A 71 -2.98 15.65 5.55
N ALA A 72 -2.31 16.70 6.04
CA ALA A 72 -2.98 17.97 6.38
C ALA A 72 -3.71 18.57 5.17
N HIS A 73 -3.12 18.48 3.98
CA HIS A 73 -3.74 18.98 2.76
C HIS A 73 -4.84 18.07 2.22
N LEU A 74 -4.71 16.74 2.36
CA LEU A 74 -5.77 15.79 2.04
C LEU A 74 -7.03 16.08 2.88
N VAL A 75 -6.87 16.22 4.20
CA VAL A 75 -7.99 16.54 5.12
C VAL A 75 -8.61 17.88 4.75
N GLY A 76 -7.78 18.89 4.45
CA GLY A 76 -8.26 20.21 4.02
C GLY A 76 -9.04 20.18 2.69
N ASN A 77 -8.70 19.27 1.77
CA ASN A 77 -9.39 19.08 0.49
C ASN A 77 -10.72 18.34 0.65
N GLY A 78 -10.87 17.52 1.70
CA GLY A 78 -12.12 16.80 2.02
C GLY A 78 -12.47 15.65 1.06
N ARG A 79 -11.58 15.31 0.12
CA ARG A 79 -11.79 14.22 -0.83
C ARG A 79 -11.66 12.88 -0.12
N GLN A 80 -12.72 12.07 -0.21
CA GLN A 80 -12.74 10.72 0.32
C GLN A 80 -12.40 9.68 -0.75
N GLY A 81 -11.96 8.49 -0.32
CA GLY A 81 -11.79 7.33 -1.21
C GLY A 81 -10.64 7.46 -2.23
N ALA A 82 -9.65 8.31 -1.96
CA ALA A 82 -8.53 8.60 -2.86
C ALA A 82 -7.25 7.81 -2.52
N CYS A 83 -7.37 6.57 -2.03
CA CYS A 83 -6.22 5.79 -1.56
C CYS A 83 -5.17 5.55 -2.64
N ILE A 84 -5.59 5.28 -3.88
CA ILE A 84 -4.68 5.07 -5.03
C ILE A 84 -3.91 6.35 -5.33
N ASP A 85 -4.61 7.46 -5.54
CA ASP A 85 -4.03 8.73 -5.95
C ASP A 85 -3.03 9.23 -4.88
N ILE A 86 -3.47 9.26 -3.62
CA ILE A 86 -2.67 9.78 -2.52
C ILE A 86 -1.47 8.87 -2.19
N SER A 87 -1.65 7.54 -2.21
CA SER A 87 -0.51 6.63 -1.99
C SER A 87 0.52 6.74 -3.11
N SER A 88 0.07 6.97 -4.35
CA SER A 88 0.95 7.20 -5.50
C SER A 88 1.71 8.53 -5.37
N ILE A 89 1.01 9.62 -5.00
CA ILE A 89 1.63 10.93 -4.75
C ILE A 89 2.66 10.83 -3.63
N LEU A 90 2.29 10.20 -2.50
CA LEU A 90 3.18 9.97 -1.38
C LEU A 90 4.44 9.21 -1.80
N MET A 91 4.29 8.10 -2.53
CA MET A 91 5.41 7.29 -3.02
C MET A 91 6.35 8.13 -3.88
N ARG A 92 5.81 8.90 -4.85
CA ARG A 92 6.63 9.74 -5.74
C ARG A 92 7.35 10.87 -4.99
N CYS A 93 6.68 11.51 -4.02
CA CYS A 93 7.33 12.51 -3.17
C CYS A 93 8.50 11.91 -2.38
N LEU A 94 8.33 10.71 -1.81
CA LEU A 94 9.39 10.01 -1.09
C LEU A 94 10.58 9.68 -2.00
N GLU A 95 10.31 9.20 -3.22
CA GLU A 95 11.35 8.87 -4.21
C GLU A 95 12.18 10.09 -4.60
N LEU A 96 11.53 11.25 -4.84
CA LEU A 96 12.20 12.51 -5.15
C LEU A 96 13.10 12.99 -4.00
N GLU A 97 12.72 12.69 -2.76
CA GLU A 97 13.50 12.99 -1.55
C GLU A 97 14.58 11.92 -1.23
N GLY A 98 14.80 10.98 -2.15
CA GLY A 98 15.82 9.94 -2.05
C GLY A 98 15.46 8.79 -1.12
N VAL A 99 14.19 8.66 -0.72
CA VAL A 99 13.69 7.60 0.16
C VAL A 99 13.26 6.40 -0.68
N TRP A 100 13.86 5.25 -0.40
CA TRP A 100 13.42 3.95 -0.91
C TRP A 100 12.06 3.57 -0.32
N CYS A 101 11.08 3.35 -1.19
CA CYS A 101 9.72 3.01 -0.81
C CYS A 101 9.07 2.10 -1.87
N ALA A 102 7.91 1.54 -1.53
CA ALA A 102 7.07 0.80 -2.45
C ALA A 102 5.60 1.02 -2.09
N CYS A 103 4.75 1.26 -3.08
CA CYS A 103 3.31 1.24 -2.87
C CYS A 103 2.83 -0.22 -2.93
N LEU A 104 2.05 -0.61 -1.94
CA LEU A 104 1.44 -1.92 -1.80
C LEU A 104 -0.06 -1.79 -2.05
N ARG A 105 -0.63 -2.79 -2.70
CA ARG A 105 -2.06 -2.97 -2.85
C ARG A 105 -2.50 -4.30 -2.26
N GLY A 106 -3.67 -4.32 -1.67
CA GLY A 106 -4.20 -5.53 -1.07
C GLY A 106 -5.52 -5.31 -0.37
N SER A 107 -5.80 -6.14 0.63
CA SER A 107 -7.04 -6.04 1.40
C SER A 107 -6.78 -5.41 2.77
N VAL A 108 -7.79 -4.73 3.30
CA VAL A 108 -7.79 -4.19 4.65
C VAL A 108 -9.09 -4.56 5.35
N SER A 109 -8.99 -5.13 6.55
CA SER A 109 -10.12 -5.43 7.43
C SER A 109 -10.04 -4.57 8.68
N LEU A 110 -11.13 -3.89 9.02
CA LEU A 110 -11.28 -3.13 10.26
C LEU A 110 -12.35 -3.80 11.12
N THR A 111 -11.94 -4.24 12.30
CA THR A 111 -12.85 -4.75 13.33
C THR A 111 -13.00 -3.69 14.41
N PHE A 112 -14.24 -3.29 14.68
CA PHE A 112 -14.54 -2.27 15.68
C PHE A 112 -14.80 -2.91 17.05
N PRO A 113 -14.63 -2.15 18.16
CA PRO A 113 -14.92 -2.68 19.49
C PRO A 113 -16.38 -3.15 19.61
N GLU A 114 -16.63 -4.26 20.31
CA GLU A 114 -17.99 -4.82 20.47
C GLU A 114 -19.01 -3.80 21.03
N HIS A 115 -18.56 -2.88 21.88
CA HIS A 115 -19.41 -1.85 22.49
C HIS A 115 -19.77 -0.68 21.55
N SER A 116 -19.26 -0.68 20.31
CA SER A 116 -19.49 0.39 19.35
C SER A 116 -20.80 0.26 18.58
N ASP A 117 -21.44 -0.91 18.59
CA ASP A 117 -22.56 -1.31 17.73
C ASP A 117 -22.28 -1.16 16.21
N GLU A 118 -21.01 -0.96 15.84
CA GLU A 118 -20.57 -0.84 14.45
C GLU A 118 -20.19 -2.20 13.89
N GLY A 119 -20.72 -2.54 12.71
CA GLY A 119 -20.22 -3.69 11.96
C GLY A 119 -18.84 -3.41 11.36
N ASP A 120 -18.05 -4.47 11.19
CA ASP A 120 -16.73 -4.43 10.55
C ASP A 120 -16.76 -3.76 9.17
N ALA A 121 -15.61 -3.23 8.75
CA ALA A 121 -15.42 -2.67 7.42
C ALA A 121 -14.32 -3.44 6.68
N HIS A 122 -14.55 -3.71 5.40
CA HIS A 122 -13.63 -4.50 4.58
C HIS A 122 -13.39 -3.82 3.22
N PHE A 123 -12.13 -3.84 2.81
CA PHE A 123 -11.64 -3.43 1.49
C PHE A 123 -11.19 -4.67 0.75
N TYR A 124 -12.10 -5.32 0.03
CA TYR A 124 -11.85 -6.61 -0.59
C TYR A 124 -11.06 -6.46 -1.89
N SER A 125 -9.96 -7.19 -2.03
CA SER A 125 -9.25 -7.28 -3.31
C SER A 125 -9.98 -8.14 -4.35
N ILE A 126 -10.82 -9.09 -3.91
CA ILE A 126 -11.59 -9.96 -4.80
C ILE A 126 -13.08 -9.81 -4.45
N THR A 127 -13.78 -9.01 -5.24
CA THR A 127 -15.22 -8.81 -5.11
C THR A 127 -15.90 -8.79 -6.48
N LYS A 128 -17.18 -9.16 -6.50
CA LYS A 128 -18.08 -8.98 -7.65
C LYS A 128 -19.14 -7.91 -7.41
N ASP A 129 -19.29 -7.50 -6.16
CA ASP A 129 -20.22 -6.46 -5.80
C ASP A 129 -19.58 -5.11 -6.11
N GLN A 130 -20.19 -4.39 -7.05
CA GLN A 130 -19.76 -3.04 -7.42
C GLN A 130 -19.98 -2.03 -6.28
N ASN A 131 -20.77 -2.39 -5.26
CA ASN A 131 -20.98 -1.58 -4.06
C ASN A 131 -19.96 -1.89 -2.94
N CYS A 132 -19.15 -2.95 -3.07
CA CYS A 132 -18.05 -3.19 -2.15
C CYS A 132 -16.90 -2.23 -2.46
N THR A 133 -16.27 -1.72 -1.40
CA THR A 133 -15.05 -0.94 -1.58
C THR A 133 -13.94 -1.84 -2.10
N PRO A 134 -13.32 -1.50 -3.25
CA PRO A 134 -12.22 -2.28 -3.80
C PRO A 134 -11.02 -2.27 -2.84
N GLY A 135 -10.04 -3.13 -3.11
CA GLY A 135 -8.81 -3.23 -2.33
C GLY A 135 -8.15 -1.88 -2.04
N HIS A 136 -7.36 -1.84 -0.98
CA HIS A 136 -6.74 -0.63 -0.44
C HIS A 136 -5.27 -0.51 -0.85
N TYR A 137 -4.75 0.71 -0.78
CA TYR A 137 -3.39 1.06 -1.16
C TYR A 137 -2.70 1.80 -0.01
N TRP A 138 -1.46 1.44 0.26
CA TRP A 138 -0.63 2.05 1.30
C TRP A 138 0.85 1.97 0.91
N VAL A 139 1.69 2.73 1.59
CA VAL A 139 3.12 2.79 1.28
C VAL A 139 3.94 2.03 2.34
N TYR A 140 4.94 1.31 1.86
CA TYR A 140 6.04 0.79 2.66
C TYR A 140 7.26 1.66 2.42
N ALA A 141 7.91 2.16 3.47
CA ALA A 141 9.17 2.89 3.35
C ALA A 141 9.97 2.74 4.65
N PRO A 142 11.12 2.01 4.65
CA PRO A 142 11.91 1.79 5.84
C PRO A 142 12.28 3.11 6.54
N PRO A 143 12.08 3.22 7.88
CA PRO A 143 11.81 2.12 8.82
C PRO A 143 10.33 1.75 9.00
N PHE A 144 9.39 2.46 8.38
CA PHE A 144 7.96 2.21 8.52
C PHE A 144 7.52 1.03 7.64
N LYS A 145 6.83 0.07 8.26
CA LYS A 145 6.24 -1.08 7.58
C LYS A 145 4.89 -0.76 6.96
N ILE A 146 4.13 0.16 7.56
CA ILE A 146 2.83 0.61 7.06
C ILE A 146 2.80 2.14 7.17
N ILE A 147 2.58 2.80 6.04
CA ILE A 147 2.27 4.21 5.91
C ILE A 147 0.93 4.32 5.17
N ASP A 148 -0.11 4.68 5.89
CA ASP A 148 -1.45 4.84 5.33
C ASP A 148 -2.07 6.14 5.81
N ILE A 149 -2.03 7.14 4.94
CA ILE A 149 -2.54 8.48 5.22
C ILE A 149 -3.98 8.68 4.77
N THR A 150 -4.63 7.61 4.31
CA THR A 150 -5.98 7.66 3.75
C THR A 150 -6.97 6.79 4.52
N ILE A 151 -6.50 6.05 5.53
CA ILE A 151 -7.30 5.04 6.22
C ILE A 151 -8.56 5.60 6.85
N GLN A 152 -8.54 6.82 7.43
CA GLN A 152 -9.72 7.49 7.98
C GLN A 152 -10.58 8.19 6.91
N GLU A 153 -9.95 8.55 5.78
CA GLU A 153 -10.59 9.29 4.67
C GLU A 153 -11.31 8.39 3.66
N GLN A 154 -11.42 7.10 3.95
CA GLN A 154 -12.33 6.22 3.20
C GLN A 154 -13.80 6.53 3.55
N PRO A 155 -14.77 6.15 2.70
CA PRO A 155 -16.17 6.53 2.86
C PRO A 155 -16.90 5.72 3.96
N TYR A 156 -16.40 5.78 5.19
CA TYR A 156 -17.13 5.29 6.36
C TYR A 156 -18.19 6.31 6.80
N GLY A 157 -19.20 5.82 7.53
CA GLY A 157 -20.05 6.70 8.34
C GLY A 157 -19.28 7.35 9.48
N ASP A 158 -19.70 8.55 9.91
CA ASP A 158 -19.05 9.36 10.95
C ASP A 158 -18.84 8.59 12.26
N SER A 159 -19.76 7.68 12.59
CA SER A 159 -19.70 6.84 13.78
C SER A 159 -18.54 5.84 13.78
N LYS A 160 -18.10 5.37 12.60
CA LYS A 160 -16.92 4.50 12.45
C LYS A 160 -15.63 5.29 12.46
N LYS A 161 -15.61 6.46 11.80
CA LYS A 161 -14.40 7.31 11.68
C LYS A 161 -13.76 7.64 13.03
N ARG A 162 -14.56 7.81 14.09
CA ARG A 162 -14.06 8.09 15.45
C ARG A 162 -13.15 7.01 16.02
N PHE A 163 -13.21 5.78 15.50
CA PHE A 163 -12.36 4.66 15.92
C PHE A 163 -11.14 4.46 15.01
N ILE A 164 -11.04 5.18 13.90
CA ILE A 164 -9.96 5.00 12.93
C ILE A 164 -8.94 6.13 13.15
N PRO A 165 -7.64 5.83 13.25
CA PRO A 165 -6.62 6.87 13.35
C PRO A 165 -6.58 7.70 12.05
N SER A 166 -6.29 9.00 12.15
CA SER A 166 -6.25 9.91 10.99
C SER A 166 -5.28 9.43 9.90
N PHE A 167 -4.12 8.93 10.33
CA PHE A 167 -3.19 8.21 9.49
C PHE A 167 -2.45 7.15 10.31
N ILE A 168 -1.76 6.24 9.62
CA ILE A 168 -0.91 5.22 10.21
C ILE A 168 0.54 5.44 9.79
N LEU A 169 1.43 5.44 10.79
CA LEU A 169 2.88 5.36 10.65
C LEU A 169 3.39 4.27 11.60
N ALA A 170 3.46 3.02 11.11
CA ALA A 170 3.83 1.88 11.95
C ALA A 170 5.21 1.32 11.57
N GLU A 171 6.18 1.42 12.49
CA GLU A 171 7.48 0.71 12.38
C GLU A 171 7.37 -0.77 12.80
N ALA A 172 6.40 -1.07 13.66
CA ALA A 172 6.10 -2.42 14.14
C ALA A 172 4.60 -2.67 14.07
N ALA A 173 4.25 -3.91 13.73
CA ALA A 173 2.90 -4.43 13.77
C ALA A 173 2.98 -5.93 14.09
N GLU A 174 1.90 -6.47 14.63
CA GLU A 174 1.82 -7.91 14.90
C GLU A 174 1.66 -8.66 13.59
N GLU A 175 2.41 -9.74 13.39
CA GLU A 175 2.17 -10.64 12.26
C GLU A 175 0.88 -11.42 12.49
N ALA A 176 0.05 -11.48 11.46
CA ALA A 176 -1.19 -12.24 11.47
C ALA A 176 -1.27 -13.12 10.21
N LYS A 177 -2.33 -13.91 10.11
CA LYS A 177 -2.62 -14.70 8.91
C LYS A 177 -3.79 -14.09 8.16
N PRO A 178 -3.76 -14.08 6.83
CA PRO A 178 -4.92 -13.71 6.04
C PRO A 178 -5.97 -14.82 6.14
N GLU A 179 -7.23 -14.42 6.30
CA GLU A 179 -8.40 -15.28 6.19
C GLU A 179 -9.11 -15.04 4.87
N VAL A 180 -9.99 -15.96 4.48
CA VAL A 180 -10.73 -15.82 3.20
C VAL A 180 -11.62 -14.58 3.23
N GLU A 181 -12.22 -14.29 4.38
CA GLU A 181 -13.04 -13.11 4.66
C GLU A 181 -12.23 -11.81 4.71
N ASP A 182 -10.90 -11.89 4.75
CA ASP A 182 -10.11 -10.67 4.63
C ASP A 182 -9.95 -10.25 3.16
N ILE A 183 -9.94 -11.20 2.23
CA ILE A 183 -9.56 -10.97 0.83
C ILE A 183 -10.75 -11.00 -0.13
N PHE A 184 -11.68 -11.94 0.12
CA PHE A 184 -12.80 -12.22 -0.76
C PHE A 184 -14.10 -11.70 -0.15
N SER A 185 -14.88 -10.97 -0.94
CA SER A 185 -16.24 -10.64 -0.50
C SER A 185 -17.06 -11.93 -0.31
N PRO A 186 -18.05 -11.95 0.60
CA PRO A 186 -18.85 -13.15 0.84
C PRO A 186 -19.49 -13.73 -0.43
N GLU A 187 -19.93 -12.88 -1.35
CA GLU A 187 -20.51 -13.26 -2.64
C GLU A 187 -19.47 -13.93 -3.54
N ALA A 188 -18.28 -13.33 -3.66
CA ALA A 188 -17.19 -13.86 -4.45
C ALA A 188 -16.73 -15.21 -3.92
N SER A 189 -16.54 -15.34 -2.60
CA SER A 189 -16.14 -16.59 -1.96
C SER A 189 -17.17 -17.71 -2.17
N ARG A 190 -18.47 -17.40 -1.99
CA ARG A 190 -19.56 -18.37 -2.25
C ARG A 190 -19.57 -18.82 -3.71
N GLU A 191 -19.42 -17.91 -4.65
CA GLU A 191 -19.40 -18.28 -6.06
C GLU A 191 -18.18 -19.15 -6.41
N ILE A 192 -17.00 -18.81 -5.90
CA ILE A 192 -15.78 -19.62 -6.09
C ILE A 192 -16.02 -21.06 -5.60
N ALA A 193 -16.65 -21.21 -4.43
CA ALA A 193 -16.99 -22.52 -3.88
C ALA A 193 -18.04 -23.27 -4.72
N HIS A 194 -19.10 -22.60 -5.16
CA HIS A 194 -20.21 -23.26 -5.85
C HIS A 194 -19.97 -23.49 -7.34
N THR A 195 -19.44 -22.48 -8.05
CA THR A 195 -19.26 -22.51 -9.51
C THR A 195 -17.96 -23.20 -9.89
N TYR A 196 -16.85 -22.82 -9.24
CA TYR A 196 -15.52 -23.32 -9.60
C TYR A 196 -15.08 -24.53 -8.76
N ARG A 197 -15.91 -24.95 -7.80
CA ARG A 197 -15.67 -26.11 -6.92
C ARG A 197 -14.37 -26.01 -6.12
N ILE A 198 -13.93 -24.79 -5.82
CA ILE A 198 -12.75 -24.53 -4.98
C ILE A 198 -13.24 -24.31 -3.55
N ALA A 199 -12.97 -25.29 -2.68
CA ALA A 199 -13.33 -25.20 -1.26
C ALA A 199 -12.74 -23.95 -0.61
N ARG A 200 -13.45 -23.39 0.36
CA ARG A 200 -13.16 -22.07 0.96
C ARG A 200 -11.70 -21.98 1.44
N GLU A 201 -11.24 -23.00 2.16
CA GLU A 201 -9.88 -23.14 2.68
C GLU A 201 -8.77 -23.14 1.61
N ASN A 202 -9.12 -23.40 0.35
CA ASN A 202 -8.18 -23.43 -0.77
C ASN A 202 -8.21 -22.16 -1.64
N GLN A 203 -9.11 -21.21 -1.36
CA GLN A 203 -9.33 -20.04 -2.23
C GLN A 203 -8.11 -19.11 -2.28
N ILE A 204 -7.51 -18.81 -1.11
CA ILE A 204 -6.30 -17.97 -1.03
C ILE A 204 -5.18 -18.60 -1.86
N ASN A 205 -4.86 -19.87 -1.62
CA ASN A 205 -3.79 -20.58 -2.34
C ASN A 205 -4.05 -20.63 -3.85
N HIS A 206 -5.31 -20.69 -4.26
CA HIS A 206 -5.66 -20.77 -5.68
C HIS A 206 -5.53 -19.43 -6.42
N TYR A 207 -6.05 -18.35 -5.83
CA TYR A 207 -6.18 -17.03 -6.47
C TYR A 207 -5.10 -16.03 -6.09
N CYS A 208 -4.48 -16.17 -4.92
CA CYS A 208 -3.48 -15.22 -4.40
C CYS A 208 -2.07 -15.80 -4.51
N ARG A 209 -1.67 -16.28 -5.69
CA ARG A 209 -0.36 -16.96 -5.86
C ARG A 209 0.84 -16.04 -5.61
N SER A 210 0.68 -14.73 -5.83
CA SER A 210 1.71 -13.72 -5.51
C SER A 210 1.94 -13.58 -4.00
N LEU A 211 0.95 -13.94 -3.18
CA LEU A 211 1.00 -13.80 -1.72
C LEU A 211 2.17 -14.57 -1.12
N GLU A 212 2.42 -15.82 -1.55
CA GLU A 212 3.54 -16.63 -1.04
C GLU A 212 4.90 -15.94 -1.25
N LYS A 213 5.07 -15.23 -2.37
CA LYS A 213 6.31 -14.49 -2.66
C LYS A 213 6.44 -13.24 -1.80
N LEU A 214 5.34 -12.52 -1.58
CA LEU A 214 5.32 -11.24 -0.87
C LEU A 214 5.31 -11.42 0.65
N GLU A 215 4.60 -12.41 1.19
CA GLU A 215 4.38 -12.64 2.63
C GLU A 215 5.69 -12.74 3.41
N LYS A 216 6.77 -13.23 2.77
CA LYS A 216 8.10 -13.28 3.38
C LYS A 216 8.64 -11.91 3.82
N HIS A 217 8.35 -10.86 3.06
CA HIS A 217 8.86 -9.50 3.31
C HIS A 217 7.75 -8.52 3.71
N PHE A 218 6.52 -8.83 3.31
CA PHE A 218 5.31 -8.09 3.59
C PHE A 218 4.27 -9.09 4.13
N PRO A 219 4.45 -9.58 5.37
CA PRO A 219 3.46 -10.48 5.97
C PRO A 219 2.14 -9.74 6.15
N THR A 220 1.05 -10.49 6.38
CA THR A 220 -0.18 -9.88 6.89
C THR A 220 0.11 -9.27 8.25
N GLN A 221 -0.27 -8.00 8.43
CA GLN A 221 0.03 -7.24 9.63
C GLN A 221 -1.24 -6.76 10.32
N ARG A 222 -1.28 -6.86 11.64
CA ARG A 222 -2.36 -6.42 12.51
C ARG A 222 -1.89 -5.27 13.40
N LEU A 223 -2.68 -4.22 13.42
CA LEU A 223 -2.51 -3.05 14.27
C LEU A 223 -3.72 -2.93 15.19
N GLN A 224 -3.46 -2.71 16.48
CA GLN A 224 -4.48 -2.30 17.43
C GLN A 224 -4.40 -0.79 17.60
N THR A 225 -5.53 -0.11 17.44
CA THR A 225 -5.63 1.34 17.61
C THR A 225 -5.87 1.69 19.08
N GLU A 226 -5.56 2.93 19.46
CA GLU A 226 -5.83 3.44 20.82
C GLU A 226 -7.32 3.46 21.17
N THR A 227 -8.16 3.55 20.15
CA THR A 227 -9.64 3.52 20.24
C THR A 227 -10.20 2.10 20.37
N GLY A 228 -9.34 1.08 20.38
CA GLY A 228 -9.72 -0.34 20.52
C GLY A 228 -10.11 -1.04 19.22
N ALA A 229 -10.12 -0.34 18.08
CA ALA A 229 -10.30 -0.99 16.79
C ALA A 229 -9.05 -1.78 16.41
N THR A 230 -9.25 -2.77 15.54
CA THR A 230 -8.17 -3.57 14.97
C THR A 230 -8.16 -3.38 13.46
N ILE A 231 -7.00 -3.12 12.89
CA ILE A 231 -6.81 -2.96 11.45
C ILE A 231 -5.84 -4.04 10.98
N LYS A 232 -6.27 -4.86 10.01
CA LYS A 232 -5.46 -5.91 9.41
C LYS A 232 -5.15 -5.53 7.95
N TYR A 233 -3.87 -5.44 7.62
CA TYR A 233 -3.36 -5.16 6.28
C TYR A 233 -2.87 -6.47 5.64
N ILE A 234 -3.38 -6.81 4.45
CA ILE A 234 -3.05 -8.02 3.70
C ILE A 234 -2.44 -7.62 2.35
N PRO A 235 -1.10 -7.50 2.25
CA PRO A 235 -0.43 -7.16 0.99
C PRO A 235 -0.62 -8.27 -0.06
N LEU A 236 -1.07 -7.92 -1.27
CA LEU A 236 -1.26 -8.89 -2.36
C LEU A 236 -0.38 -8.61 -3.58
N ALA A 237 0.00 -7.36 -3.81
CA ALA A 237 0.87 -6.95 -4.91
C ALA A 237 1.49 -5.58 -4.64
N ALA A 238 2.55 -5.25 -5.36
CA ALA A 238 3.03 -3.89 -5.50
C ALA A 238 2.14 -3.09 -6.48
N HIS A 239 2.22 -1.77 -6.39
CA HIS A 239 1.61 -0.83 -7.31
C HIS A 239 2.59 0.31 -7.62
N ALA A 240 2.50 0.87 -8.82
CA ALA A 240 3.21 2.05 -9.24
C ALA A 240 2.35 2.81 -10.26
N SER A 241 2.44 4.14 -10.24
CA SER A 241 1.84 4.98 -11.26
C SER A 241 2.67 4.92 -12.53
N ALA A 242 2.00 4.82 -13.69
CA ALA A 242 2.68 4.89 -14.99
C ALA A 242 3.32 6.28 -15.22
N GLU A 243 2.72 7.33 -14.66
CA GLU A 243 3.23 8.68 -14.73
C GLU A 243 4.21 8.96 -13.58
N LYS A 244 5.14 9.89 -13.83
CA LYS A 244 5.92 10.56 -12.79
C LYS A 244 5.08 11.67 -12.16
N LEU A 245 5.54 12.23 -11.04
CA LEU A 245 4.78 13.22 -10.27
C LEU A 245 4.37 14.44 -11.11
N GLU A 246 5.25 14.89 -12.02
CA GLU A 246 5.02 15.99 -12.96
C GLU A 246 3.84 15.74 -13.90
N GLY A 247 3.51 14.48 -14.16
CA GLY A 247 2.40 14.07 -15.02
C GLY A 247 1.05 14.04 -14.31
N PHE A 248 1.01 14.04 -12.98
CA PHE A 248 -0.23 13.84 -12.25
C PHE A 248 -1.16 15.05 -12.41
N GLY A 249 -2.26 14.88 -13.15
CA GLY A 249 -3.29 15.91 -13.32
C GLY A 249 -4.57 15.68 -12.51
N ASN A 250 -4.76 14.49 -11.94
CA ASN A 250 -6.06 14.02 -11.44
C ASN A 250 -6.33 14.33 -9.96
N PHE A 251 -5.40 14.99 -9.28
CA PHE A 251 -5.53 15.40 -7.89
C PHE A 251 -5.18 16.87 -7.74
N ASP A 252 -6.11 17.65 -7.19
CA ASP A 252 -5.96 19.08 -6.97
C ASP A 252 -5.78 19.36 -5.47
N PHE A 253 -4.65 19.96 -5.09
CA PHE A 253 -4.37 20.43 -3.74
C PHE A 253 -4.74 21.91 -3.59
N ASN A 254 -6.02 22.23 -3.78
CA ASN A 254 -6.57 23.59 -3.71
C ASN A 254 -5.95 24.53 -4.76
N GLY A 255 -5.97 24.11 -6.02
CA GLY A 255 -5.42 24.86 -7.16
C GLY A 255 -3.96 24.56 -7.48
N LEU A 256 -3.36 23.55 -6.84
CA LEU A 256 -2.01 23.07 -7.12
C LEU A 256 -2.06 21.63 -7.64
N THR A 257 -1.32 21.37 -8.70
CA THR A 257 -1.00 19.99 -9.12
C THR A 257 -0.14 19.29 -8.05
N PRO A 258 -0.06 17.95 -8.03
CA PRO A 258 0.78 17.23 -7.07
C PRO A 258 2.26 17.60 -7.17
N TYR A 259 2.76 17.93 -8.36
CA TYR A 259 4.13 18.39 -8.53
C TYR A 259 4.35 19.81 -8.00
N GLU A 260 3.45 20.75 -8.27
CA GLU A 260 3.51 22.09 -7.69
C GLU A 260 3.40 22.06 -6.17
N PHE A 261 2.55 21.17 -5.65
CA PHE A 261 2.44 20.90 -4.21
C PHE A 261 3.77 20.40 -3.64
N TYR A 262 4.42 19.44 -4.30
CA TYR A 262 5.73 18.94 -3.90
C TYR A 262 6.78 20.05 -3.87
N GLU A 263 6.89 20.85 -4.93
CA GLU A 263 7.84 21.97 -5.00
C GLU A 263 7.57 23.04 -3.93
N ALA A 264 6.31 23.28 -3.57
CA ALA A 264 5.94 24.32 -2.62
C ALA A 264 6.09 23.92 -1.15
N PHE A 265 5.81 22.66 -0.80
CA PHE A 265 5.65 22.26 0.60
C PHE A 265 6.55 21.11 1.05
N ILE A 266 7.11 20.33 0.13
CA ILE A 266 7.91 19.14 0.47
C ILE A 266 9.39 19.38 0.21
N LYS A 267 9.73 19.81 -1.01
CA LYS A 267 11.10 19.95 -1.50
C LYS A 267 11.92 20.86 -0.58
N GLU A 268 13.09 20.36 -0.18
CA GLU A 268 14.07 21.09 0.63
C GLU A 268 15.06 21.91 -0.21
#